data_AF-A0A9P4X612-F1
#
_entry.id   AF-A0A9P4X612-F1
#
_cell.length_a   1.000
_cell.length_b   1.000
_cell.length_c   1.000
_cell.angle_alpha   90.00
_cell.angle_beta   90.00
_cell.angle_gamma   90.00
#
_symmetry.space_group_name_H-M   'P 1'
#
loop_
_entity.id
_entity.type
_entity.pdbx_description
1 polymer ?
#
loop_
_entity_poly.entity_id
_entity_poly.type
_entity_poly.pdbx_seq_one_letter_code
_entity_poly.pdbx_strand_id
1 'polypeptide(L)'
;MIKDMSDEVIPIPYAAGVSLRLEITQNYQDLPFPRVTAAAITRVLDITMSSVMCVTITLDSGQDIHAVLKLYDRRFGVDLRDYRMVHLPLTTEKEALFESFVRRNAIGPFLTQLAQDQERELIPIPPHHHLDDDNFEGSEKYETALWKDCDDMFNCETKAYELLKDLQGARVPRLLAAVRLVDTSSSIPSDLIDGPDAKYWDVNGILLQYIPGINLINLDSSSIDVKEWPILVQRSVDLVHKINEYGVVMMDCSARNVIVDKQSQQPFVIDFAQCWFKHEMKMWEPGNEQDDEDDEDEDESSEIDLEDEYWYRVRSTDNPGAIGCVMRMRIQREKGVKIKIQFPDIYGRSME
;
A
#
# COMPACT_ATOMS: atom_id res chain seq x y z
N MET A 1 6.79 33.34 32.08
CA MET A 1 7.21 33.77 30.73
C MET A 1 7.05 32.55 29.84
N ILE A 2 5.86 32.38 29.29
CA ILE A 2 5.49 31.21 28.49
C ILE A 2 6.17 31.42 27.14
N LYS A 3 7.13 30.56 26.83
CA LYS A 3 7.78 30.58 25.52
C LYS A 3 6.72 30.11 24.53
N ASP A 4 6.36 31.00 23.64
CA ASP A 4 5.57 30.74 22.44
C ASP A 4 6.35 29.71 21.61
N MET A 5 6.13 28.42 21.87
CA MET A 5 6.61 27.33 21.03
C MET A 5 5.45 27.02 20.09
N SER A 6 5.33 27.80 19.02
CA SER A 6 4.57 27.36 17.87
C SER A 6 5.18 26.06 17.39
N ASP A 7 4.40 24.97 17.37
CA ASP A 7 4.79 23.71 16.77
C ASP A 7 5.25 23.92 15.34
N GLU A 8 6.57 23.85 15.12
CA GLU A 8 7.13 24.02 13.79
C GLU A 8 6.87 22.75 12.98
N VAL A 9 6.13 22.91 11.88
CA VAL A 9 5.84 21.83 10.93
C VAL A 9 7.11 21.49 10.17
N ILE A 10 7.45 20.20 10.13
CA ILE A 10 8.60 19.72 9.35
C ILE A 10 8.23 19.77 7.86
N PRO A 11 8.98 20.49 7.01
CA PRO A 11 8.65 20.64 5.60
C PRO A 11 8.84 19.34 4.81
N ILE A 12 7.94 19.09 3.87
CA ILE A 12 8.00 17.93 2.96
C ILE A 12 9.18 18.11 1.97
N PRO A 13 10.15 17.18 1.92
CA PRO A 13 11.33 17.32 1.06
C PRO A 13 11.08 16.87 -0.39
N TYR A 14 9.90 16.33 -0.68
CA TYR A 14 9.54 15.73 -1.97
C TYR A 14 8.90 16.76 -2.91
N ALA A 15 9.73 17.39 -3.75
CA ALA A 15 9.27 18.38 -4.72
C ALA A 15 9.89 18.16 -6.11
N ALA A 16 9.18 18.53 -7.16
CA ALA A 16 9.71 18.50 -8.52
C ALA A 16 10.98 19.37 -8.63
N GLY A 17 12.00 18.83 -9.29
CA GLY A 17 13.32 19.44 -9.42
C GLY A 17 14.30 19.10 -8.28
N VAL A 18 13.84 18.48 -7.19
CA VAL A 18 14.72 17.98 -6.12
C VAL A 18 15.29 16.63 -6.52
N SER A 19 16.55 16.37 -6.14
CA SER A 19 17.18 15.06 -6.30
C SER A 19 17.30 14.37 -4.95
N LEU A 20 16.86 13.12 -4.88
CA LEU A 20 17.03 12.25 -3.72
C LEU A 20 18.21 11.33 -3.92
N ARG A 21 18.86 10.91 -2.83
CA ARG A 21 19.87 9.85 -2.85
C ARG A 21 19.25 8.55 -2.35
N LEU A 22 19.30 7.53 -3.20
CA LEU A 22 18.72 6.22 -2.95
C LEU A 22 19.82 5.16 -2.91
N GLU A 23 19.84 4.32 -1.89
CA GLU A 23 20.59 3.06 -1.89
C GLU A 23 19.70 1.98 -2.50
N ILE A 24 20.22 1.24 -3.49
CA ILE A 24 19.56 0.08 -4.05
C ILE A 24 19.80 -1.09 -3.12
N THR A 25 18.75 -1.55 -2.45
CA THR A 25 18.82 -2.68 -1.49
C THR A 25 18.59 -4.02 -2.18
N GLN A 26 17.77 -4.03 -3.24
CA GLN A 26 17.54 -5.21 -4.08
C GLN A 26 17.25 -4.80 -5.52
N ASN A 27 17.82 -5.53 -6.49
CA ASN A 27 17.59 -5.33 -7.92
C ASN A 27 16.82 -6.52 -8.49
N TYR A 28 15.70 -6.27 -9.15
CA TYR A 28 14.77 -7.32 -9.62
C TYR A 28 14.79 -7.52 -11.14
N GLN A 29 15.46 -6.64 -11.89
CA GLN A 29 15.45 -6.66 -13.36
C GLN A 29 16.85 -6.73 -13.96
N ASP A 30 17.87 -7.03 -13.14
CA ASP A 30 19.29 -7.05 -13.52
C ASP A 30 19.75 -5.77 -14.26
N LEU A 31 19.11 -4.64 -13.95
CA LEU A 31 19.49 -3.36 -14.52
C LEU A 31 20.83 -2.93 -13.91
N PRO A 32 21.72 -2.24 -14.65
CA PRO A 32 23.01 -1.78 -14.14
C PRO A 32 22.82 -0.55 -13.22
N PHE A 33 22.12 -0.74 -12.12
CA PHE A 33 21.94 0.30 -11.11
C PHE A 33 23.23 0.52 -10.33
N PRO A 34 23.66 1.79 -10.13
CA PRO A 34 24.66 2.10 -9.13
C PRO A 34 24.15 1.69 -7.74
N ARG A 35 25.04 1.25 -6.85
CA ARG A 35 24.66 0.90 -5.46
C ARG A 35 23.94 2.05 -4.76
N VAL A 36 24.42 3.28 -4.96
CA VAL A 36 23.77 4.51 -4.50
C VAL A 36 23.59 5.41 -5.70
N THR A 37 22.36 5.83 -5.98
CA THR A 37 22.02 6.64 -7.14
C THR A 37 21.25 7.90 -6.77
N ALA A 38 21.37 8.91 -7.63
CA ALA A 38 20.57 10.11 -7.56
C ALA A 38 19.27 9.91 -8.36
N ALA A 39 18.13 10.13 -7.71
CA ALA A 39 16.82 10.11 -8.33
C ALA A 39 16.28 11.54 -8.42
N ALA A 40 16.27 12.10 -9.63
CA ALA A 40 15.74 13.43 -9.88
C ALA A 40 14.20 13.37 -9.97
N ILE A 41 13.51 14.05 -9.06
CA ILE A 41 12.04 14.11 -9.05
C ILE A 41 11.59 14.98 -10.21
N THR A 42 10.88 14.38 -11.16
CA THR A 42 10.31 15.09 -12.30
C THR A 42 8.89 15.56 -12.04
N ARG A 43 8.14 14.81 -11.23
CA ARG A 43 6.75 15.11 -10.87
C ARG A 43 6.37 14.37 -9.60
N VAL A 44 5.62 15.03 -8.72
CA VAL A 44 4.95 14.36 -7.57
C VAL A 44 3.58 13.88 -8.03
N LEU A 45 3.23 12.64 -7.68
CA LEU A 45 1.92 12.06 -7.92
C LEU A 45 1.10 12.24 -6.65
N ASP A 46 0.30 13.30 -6.61
CA ASP A 46 -0.58 13.57 -5.47
C ASP A 46 -1.68 12.48 -5.38
N ILE A 47 -2.24 12.26 -4.18
CA ILE A 47 -3.38 11.35 -3.89
C ILE A 47 -2.97 9.87 -3.67
N THR A 48 -2.00 9.62 -2.79
CA THR A 48 -1.74 8.29 -2.25
C THR A 48 -1.39 8.37 -0.77
N MET A 49 -1.64 7.29 -0.01
CA MET A 49 -1.20 7.18 1.39
C MET A 49 0.33 7.38 1.52
N SER A 50 1.11 6.83 0.60
CA SER A 50 2.57 6.97 0.55
C SER A 50 3.02 8.17 -0.29
N SER A 51 4.28 8.58 -0.19
CA SER A 51 4.86 9.58 -1.10
C SER A 51 5.22 8.93 -2.43
N VAL A 52 4.58 9.35 -3.53
CA VAL A 52 4.79 8.76 -4.87
C VAL A 52 5.25 9.83 -5.85
N MET A 53 6.32 9.55 -6.59
CA MET A 53 6.92 10.48 -7.55
C MET A 53 7.31 9.79 -8.86
N CYS A 54 7.25 10.53 -9.97
CA CYS A 54 8.00 10.18 -11.17
C CYS A 54 9.45 10.66 -11.01
N VAL A 55 10.41 9.77 -11.26
CA VAL A 55 11.85 10.07 -11.14
C VAL A 55 12.62 9.70 -12.39
N THR A 56 13.72 10.40 -12.62
CA THR A 56 14.77 10.00 -13.56
C THR A 56 16.00 9.52 -12.79
N ILE A 57 16.55 8.38 -13.20
CA ILE A 57 17.74 7.76 -12.61
C ILE A 57 18.73 7.44 -13.71
N THR A 58 19.98 7.84 -13.53
CA THR A 58 21.09 7.47 -14.43
C THR A 58 21.69 6.13 -13.97
N LEU A 59 21.75 5.16 -14.88
CA LEU A 59 22.36 3.85 -14.66
C LEU A 59 23.90 3.92 -14.81
N ASP A 60 24.61 2.89 -14.33
CA ASP A 60 26.08 2.76 -14.53
C ASP A 60 26.47 2.69 -16.01
N SER A 61 25.54 2.32 -16.88
CA SER A 61 25.70 2.37 -18.34
C SER A 61 25.69 3.79 -18.92
N GLY A 62 25.35 4.80 -18.11
CA GLY A 62 25.10 6.18 -18.53
C GLY A 62 23.72 6.41 -19.16
N GLN A 63 22.88 5.38 -19.23
CA GLN A 63 21.50 5.50 -19.70
C GLN A 63 20.60 6.04 -18.59
N ASP A 64 19.75 7.01 -18.92
CA ASP A 64 18.67 7.45 -18.04
C ASP A 64 17.45 6.55 -18.18
N ILE A 65 16.84 6.22 -17.04
CA ILE A 65 15.53 5.56 -16.98
C ILE A 65 14.51 6.47 -16.31
N HIS A 66 13.26 6.36 -16.76
CA HIS A 66 12.11 6.98 -16.12
C HIS A 66 11.34 5.93 -15.32
N ALA A 67 11.15 6.19 -14.04
CA ALA A 67 10.52 5.27 -13.11
C ALA A 67 9.50 5.99 -12.21
N VAL A 68 8.68 5.20 -11.51
CA VAL A 68 7.90 5.66 -10.36
C VAL A 68 8.64 5.25 -9.10
N LEU A 69 8.91 6.21 -8.23
CA LEU A 69 9.41 5.99 -6.88
C LEU A 69 8.24 6.09 -5.90
N LYS A 70 8.02 5.04 -5.09
CA LYS A 70 7.10 5.07 -3.96
C LYS A 70 7.92 4.92 -2.68
N LEU A 71 7.80 5.89 -1.78
CA LEU A 71 8.46 5.92 -0.47
C LEU A 71 7.43 5.75 0.64
N TYR A 72 7.69 4.80 1.54
CA TYR A 72 6.87 4.54 2.72
C TYR A 72 7.45 5.34 3.89
N ASP A 73 7.17 6.64 3.86
CA ASP A 73 7.67 7.60 4.85
C ASP A 73 6.54 8.03 5.80
N ARG A 74 6.61 7.58 7.06
CA ARG A 74 5.63 7.91 8.12
C ARG A 74 5.43 9.42 8.31
N ARG A 75 6.43 10.21 7.93
CA ARG A 75 6.49 11.65 8.19
C ARG A 75 5.67 12.45 7.19
N PHE A 76 5.55 11.95 5.95
CA PHE A 76 5.06 12.74 4.82
C PHE A 76 4.04 12.02 3.92
N GLY A 77 3.53 10.86 4.33
CA GLY A 77 2.37 10.25 3.66
C GLY A 77 1.13 11.13 3.79
N VAL A 78 0.47 11.47 2.68
CA VAL A 78 -0.65 12.42 2.66
C VAL A 78 -1.87 11.81 3.34
N ASP A 79 -2.48 10.80 2.70
CA ASP A 79 -3.68 10.15 3.24
C ASP A 79 -3.35 9.28 4.48
N LEU A 80 -2.09 8.84 4.62
CA LEU A 80 -1.61 8.10 5.79
C LEU A 80 -1.75 8.92 7.08
N ARG A 81 -1.65 10.24 6.99
CA ARG A 81 -1.72 11.17 8.11
C ARG A 81 -3.06 11.89 8.23
N ASP A 82 -4.05 11.49 7.44
CA ASP A 82 -5.38 12.08 7.48
C ASP A 82 -6.22 11.46 8.59
N TYR A 83 -6.76 12.31 9.46
CA TYR A 83 -7.65 11.92 10.54
C TYR A 83 -8.88 12.83 10.57
N ARG A 84 -10.07 12.24 10.51
CA ARG A 84 -11.36 12.98 10.44
C ARG A 84 -11.37 14.10 9.38
N MET A 85 -10.82 13.80 8.20
CA MET A 85 -10.68 14.75 7.06
C MET A 85 -9.74 15.93 7.34
N VAL A 86 -8.87 15.82 8.34
CA VAL A 86 -7.83 16.80 8.67
C VAL A 86 -6.47 16.13 8.54
N HIS A 87 -5.62 16.71 7.71
CA HIS A 87 -4.22 16.27 7.61
C HIS A 87 -3.46 16.64 8.90
N LEU A 88 -2.84 15.66 9.54
CA LEU A 88 -2.01 15.86 10.72
C LEU A 88 -0.53 15.91 10.30
N PRO A 89 0.07 17.09 10.09
CA PRO A 89 1.48 17.16 9.74
C PRO A 89 2.36 16.68 10.91
N LEU A 90 3.57 16.23 10.55
CA LEU A 90 4.64 16.01 11.53
C LEU A 90 5.19 17.35 12.01
N THR A 91 5.36 17.49 13.32
CA THR A 91 5.96 18.65 13.97
C THR A 91 7.27 18.25 14.64
N THR A 92 8.13 19.23 14.92
CA THR A 92 9.36 18.98 15.69
C THR A 92 9.08 18.36 17.07
N GLU A 93 7.97 18.75 17.73
CA GLU A 93 7.57 18.16 19.01
C GLU A 93 7.23 16.67 18.87
N LYS A 94 6.40 16.30 17.88
CA LYS A 94 6.03 14.88 17.66
C LYS A 94 7.25 14.02 17.32
N GLU A 95 8.18 14.54 16.53
CA GLU A 95 9.41 13.82 16.21
C GLU A 95 10.28 13.63 17.47
N ALA A 96 10.36 14.64 18.35
CA ALA A 96 11.08 14.52 19.62
C ALA A 96 10.40 13.53 20.59
N LEU A 97 9.06 13.45 20.59
CA LEU A 97 8.31 12.47 21.37
C LEU A 97 8.57 11.04 20.85
N PHE A 98 8.53 10.83 19.53
CA PHE A 98 8.90 9.56 18.91
C PHE A 98 10.34 9.15 19.26
N GLU A 99 11.29 10.07 19.15
CA GLU A 99 12.69 9.86 19.53
C GLU A 99 12.84 9.48 21.02
N SER A 100 12.11 10.13 21.91
CA SER A 100 12.05 9.78 23.33
C SER A 100 11.52 8.37 23.54
N PHE A 101 10.49 7.95 22.80
CA PHE A 101 9.91 6.62 22.85
C PHE A 101 10.92 5.54 22.44
N VAL A 102 11.72 5.81 21.41
CA VAL A 102 12.85 4.96 20.99
C VAL A 102 13.88 4.85 22.12
N ARG A 103 14.33 5.97 22.70
CA ARG A 103 15.34 5.96 23.77
C ARG A 103 14.89 5.23 25.04
N ARG A 104 13.59 5.22 25.31
CA ARG A 104 12.99 4.46 26.42
C ARG A 104 12.82 2.97 26.11
N ASN A 105 13.22 2.52 24.91
CA ASN A 105 13.02 1.16 24.41
C ASN A 105 11.55 0.72 24.45
N ALA A 106 10.63 1.66 24.17
CA ALA A 106 9.19 1.46 24.31
C ALA A 106 8.52 0.99 23.01
N ILE A 107 9.18 1.15 21.85
CA ILE A 107 8.65 0.70 20.56
C ILE A 107 8.42 -0.81 20.54
N GLY A 108 9.40 -1.63 20.93
CA GLY A 108 9.28 -3.09 20.88
C GLY A 108 8.08 -3.63 21.66
N PRO A 109 7.95 -3.31 22.96
CA PRO A 109 6.79 -3.66 23.76
C PRO A 109 5.47 -3.18 23.15
N PHE A 110 5.41 -1.94 22.67
CA PHE A 110 4.21 -1.39 22.04
C PHE A 110 3.84 -2.15 20.75
N LEU A 111 4.79 -2.45 19.86
CA LEU A 111 4.51 -3.21 18.64
C LEU A 111 4.04 -4.63 18.93
N THR A 112 4.54 -5.24 20.02
CA THR A 112 4.07 -6.55 20.47
C THR A 112 2.63 -6.48 20.94
N GLN A 113 2.29 -5.46 21.73
CA GLN A 113 0.93 -5.21 22.16
C GLN A 113 0.00 -4.94 20.97
N LEU A 114 0.40 -4.06 20.06
CA LEU A 114 -0.38 -3.71 18.87
C LEU A 114 -0.69 -4.95 18.02
N ALA A 115 0.28 -5.85 17.84
CA ALA A 115 0.05 -7.11 17.12
C ALA A 115 -0.96 -8.01 17.84
N GLN A 116 -0.89 -8.13 19.16
CA GLN A 116 -1.84 -8.92 19.95
C GLN A 116 -3.26 -8.32 19.91
N ASP A 117 -3.37 -7.00 19.95
CA ASP A 117 -4.65 -6.31 19.87
C ASP A 117 -5.25 -6.46 18.45
N GLN A 118 -4.43 -6.35 17.40
CA GLN A 118 -4.85 -6.60 16.01
C GLN A 118 -5.35 -8.03 15.77
N GLU A 119 -4.82 -9.04 16.48
CA GLU A 119 -5.31 -10.42 16.39
C GLU A 119 -6.68 -10.61 17.06
N ARG A 120 -7.06 -9.74 18.00
CA ARG A 120 -8.34 -9.82 18.74
C ARG A 120 -9.44 -9.00 18.10
N GLU A 121 -9.08 -7.94 17.40
CA GLU A 121 -10.05 -7.04 16.79
C GLU A 121 -10.56 -7.55 15.44
N LEU A 122 -11.87 -7.37 15.20
CA LEU A 122 -12.48 -7.70 13.91
C LEU A 122 -12.11 -6.71 12.80
N ILE A 123 -11.70 -5.49 13.18
CA ILE A 123 -11.34 -4.40 12.28
C ILE A 123 -9.89 -3.98 12.60
N PRO A 124 -9.03 -3.76 11.58
CA PRO A 124 -7.68 -3.27 11.80
C PRO A 124 -7.68 -2.00 12.66
N ILE A 125 -6.82 -1.96 13.67
CA ILE A 125 -6.65 -0.79 14.54
C ILE A 125 -5.83 0.25 13.76
N PRO A 126 -6.44 1.38 13.33
CA PRO A 126 -5.71 2.38 12.58
C PRO A 126 -4.83 3.23 13.51
N PRO A 127 -3.71 3.80 13.03
CA PRO A 127 -2.79 4.57 13.87
C PRO A 127 -3.46 5.66 14.71
N HIS A 128 -4.44 6.36 14.14
CA HIS A 128 -5.13 7.47 14.81
C HIS A 128 -5.95 7.03 16.04
N HIS A 129 -6.23 5.75 16.21
CA HIS A 129 -6.89 5.22 17.42
C HIS A 129 -6.09 5.55 18.68
N HIS A 130 -4.76 5.63 18.57
CA HIS A 130 -3.89 5.97 19.69
C HIS A 130 -3.88 7.46 20.06
N LEU A 131 -4.43 8.33 19.20
CA LEU A 131 -4.58 9.76 19.52
C LEU A 131 -5.78 10.04 20.43
N ASP A 132 -6.80 9.16 20.39
CA ASP A 132 -8.01 9.29 21.19
C ASP A 132 -7.91 8.58 22.56
N ASP A 133 -6.79 7.88 22.82
CA ASP A 133 -6.51 7.25 24.11
C ASP A 133 -6.14 8.32 25.15
N ASP A 134 -6.80 8.34 26.31
CA ASP A 134 -6.58 9.31 27.41
C ASP A 134 -5.17 9.20 28.05
N ASN A 135 -4.31 8.34 27.51
CA ASN A 135 -2.94 8.12 27.96
C ASN A 135 -1.98 9.24 27.49
N PHE A 136 -1.00 9.54 28.33
CA PHE A 136 0.02 10.57 28.08
C PHE A 136 0.94 10.31 26.87
N GLU A 137 0.88 9.13 26.25
CA GLU A 137 1.78 8.68 25.18
C GLU A 137 1.09 8.52 23.81
N GLY A 138 -0.07 9.14 23.60
CA GLY A 138 -0.86 8.96 22.39
C GLY A 138 -0.12 9.37 21.11
N SER A 139 0.70 10.43 21.17
CA SER A 139 1.48 10.89 20.01
C SER A 139 2.61 9.93 19.65
N GLU A 140 3.33 9.39 20.64
CA GLU A 140 4.39 8.41 20.46
C GLU A 140 3.87 7.11 19.84
N LYS A 141 2.75 6.61 20.37
CA LYS A 141 2.09 5.41 19.85
C LYS A 141 1.56 5.63 18.44
N TYR A 142 0.99 6.81 18.16
CA TYR A 142 0.55 7.19 16.81
C TYR A 142 1.71 7.19 15.79
N GLU A 143 2.82 7.86 16.08
CA GLU A 143 4.00 7.87 15.18
C GLU A 143 4.59 6.47 15.00
N THR A 144 4.58 5.65 16.05
CA THR A 144 5.07 4.26 16.00
C THR A 144 4.15 3.35 15.19
N ALA A 145 2.83 3.53 15.30
CA ALA A 145 1.86 2.81 14.48
C ALA A 145 1.98 3.22 12.99
N LEU A 146 2.20 4.50 12.69
CA LEU A 146 2.48 4.97 11.32
C LEU A 146 3.76 4.37 10.74
N TRP A 147 4.81 4.24 11.58
CA TRP A 147 6.05 3.55 11.17
C TRP A 147 5.76 2.09 10.81
N LYS A 148 5.00 1.38 11.65
CA LYS A 148 4.62 -0.02 11.43
C LYS A 148 3.79 -0.19 10.16
N ASP A 149 2.82 0.67 9.92
CA ASP A 149 2.02 0.67 8.69
C ASP A 149 2.91 0.86 7.46
N CYS A 150 3.89 1.77 7.51
CA CYS A 150 4.85 1.96 6.41
C CYS A 150 5.67 0.70 6.12
N ASP A 151 6.17 0.05 7.17
CA ASP A 151 6.92 -1.20 7.05
C ASP A 151 6.04 -2.33 6.48
N ASP A 152 4.82 -2.49 6.99
CA ASP A 152 3.86 -3.49 6.50
C ASP A 152 3.48 -3.25 5.04
N MET A 153 3.22 -2.00 4.65
CA MET A 153 2.88 -1.64 3.27
C MET A 153 4.03 -1.93 2.30
N PHE A 154 5.28 -1.61 2.69
CA PHE A 154 6.47 -1.93 1.89
C PHE A 154 6.61 -3.46 1.71
N ASN A 155 6.51 -4.21 2.80
CA ASN A 155 6.63 -5.67 2.77
C ASN A 155 5.48 -6.33 1.99
N CYS A 156 4.26 -5.83 2.15
CA CYS A 156 3.08 -6.28 1.42
C CYS A 156 3.25 -6.06 -0.09
N GLU A 157 3.62 -4.84 -0.50
CA GLU A 157 3.74 -4.52 -1.93
C GLU A 157 4.86 -5.30 -2.61
N THR A 158 6.05 -5.36 -2.01
CA THR A 158 7.17 -6.14 -2.57
C THR A 158 6.83 -7.62 -2.72
N LYS A 159 6.13 -8.19 -1.74
CA LYS A 159 5.66 -9.57 -1.80
C LYS A 159 4.60 -9.80 -2.87
N ALA A 160 3.65 -8.87 -3.05
CA ALA A 160 2.67 -8.95 -4.12
C ALA A 160 3.34 -8.94 -5.50
N TYR A 161 4.34 -8.08 -5.72
CA TYR A 161 5.11 -8.08 -6.96
C TYR A 161 5.86 -9.41 -7.19
N GLU A 162 6.41 -10.05 -6.16
CA GLU A 162 7.06 -11.36 -6.28
C GLU A 162 6.08 -12.45 -6.73
N LEU A 163 4.88 -12.50 -6.14
CA LEU A 163 3.82 -13.45 -6.54
C LEU A 163 3.33 -13.18 -7.97
N LEU A 164 3.28 -11.92 -8.37
CA LEU A 164 2.76 -11.48 -9.67
C LEU A 164 3.86 -11.33 -10.73
N LYS A 165 5.04 -11.93 -10.54
CA LYS A 165 6.19 -11.82 -11.45
C LYS A 165 5.85 -12.12 -12.91
N ASP A 166 4.96 -13.09 -13.15
CA ASP A 166 4.56 -13.51 -14.50
C ASP A 166 3.67 -12.47 -15.21
N LEU A 167 3.05 -11.57 -14.45
CA LEU A 167 2.20 -10.49 -14.97
C LEU A 167 2.97 -9.17 -15.16
N GLN A 168 4.19 -9.08 -14.62
CA GLN A 168 4.99 -7.86 -14.65
C GLN A 168 5.39 -7.46 -16.09
N GLY A 169 5.25 -6.18 -16.40
CA GLY A 169 5.56 -5.58 -17.69
C GLY A 169 4.48 -5.75 -18.77
N ALA A 170 3.39 -6.49 -18.48
CA ALA A 170 2.29 -6.71 -19.43
C ALA A 170 0.91 -6.35 -18.84
N ARG A 171 0.74 -6.55 -17.53
CA ARG A 171 -0.54 -6.35 -16.82
C ARG A 171 -0.36 -5.73 -15.43
N VAL A 172 0.83 -5.85 -14.87
CA VAL A 172 1.28 -5.20 -13.64
C VAL A 172 2.61 -4.50 -13.97
N PRO A 173 2.94 -3.32 -13.42
CA PRO A 173 4.24 -2.71 -13.66
C PRO A 173 5.40 -3.64 -13.28
N ARG A 174 6.58 -3.46 -13.87
CA ARG A 174 7.78 -4.15 -13.36
C ARG A 174 8.21 -3.52 -12.04
N LEU A 175 8.46 -4.34 -11.02
CA LEU A 175 9.28 -3.95 -9.87
C LEU A 175 10.73 -3.92 -10.33
N LEU A 176 11.33 -2.73 -10.36
CA LEU A 176 12.70 -2.52 -10.84
C LEU A 176 13.71 -2.78 -9.72
N ALA A 177 13.47 -2.18 -8.56
CA ALA A 177 14.34 -2.28 -7.39
C ALA A 177 13.58 -1.97 -6.09
N ALA A 178 14.04 -2.55 -4.99
CA ALA A 178 13.78 -2.01 -3.65
C ALA A 178 14.91 -1.03 -3.29
N VAL A 179 14.55 0.04 -2.58
CA VAL A 179 15.45 1.14 -2.26
C VAL A 179 15.30 1.61 -0.82
N ARG A 180 16.34 2.27 -0.31
CA ARG A 180 16.34 3.00 0.95
C ARG A 180 16.82 4.43 0.75
N LEU A 181 16.17 5.41 1.36
CA LEU A 181 16.61 6.82 1.32
C LEU A 181 17.87 7.02 2.17
N VAL A 182 18.94 7.57 1.59
CA VAL A 182 20.27 7.64 2.24
C VAL A 182 20.44 8.85 3.17
N ASP A 183 19.88 9.99 2.80
CA ASP A 183 20.11 11.25 3.52
C ASP A 183 19.19 11.41 4.75
N THR A 184 18.62 10.31 5.27
CA THR A 184 17.88 10.30 6.54
C THR A 184 18.80 10.46 7.75
N SER A 185 20.10 10.26 7.61
CA SER A 185 21.10 10.39 8.71
C SER A 185 21.06 11.74 9.43
N SER A 186 20.66 12.83 8.76
CA SER A 186 20.49 14.14 9.41
C SER A 186 19.28 14.21 10.33
N SER A 187 18.33 13.27 10.21
CA SER A 187 17.18 13.11 11.10
C SER A 187 17.39 12.06 12.20
N ILE A 188 18.47 11.27 12.13
CA ILE A 188 18.79 10.26 13.15
C ILE A 188 19.62 10.93 14.25
N PRO A 189 19.25 10.76 15.53
CA PRO A 189 20.09 11.22 16.63
C PRO A 189 21.47 10.58 16.57
N SER A 190 22.54 11.37 16.74
CA SER A 190 23.91 10.90 16.56
C SER A 190 24.30 9.75 17.51
N ASP A 191 23.63 9.64 18.67
CA ASP A 191 23.82 8.56 19.63
C ASP A 191 23.18 7.23 19.18
N LEU A 192 22.24 7.27 18.23
CA LEU A 192 21.48 6.10 17.76
C LEU A 192 21.91 5.60 16.38
N ILE A 193 22.70 6.38 15.63
CA ILE A 193 23.01 6.11 14.20
C ILE A 193 23.68 4.76 13.92
N ASP A 194 24.55 4.30 14.82
CA ASP A 194 25.25 3.01 14.70
C ASP A 194 24.53 1.88 15.46
N GLY A 195 23.38 2.17 16.06
CA GLY A 195 22.60 1.25 16.88
C GLY A 195 21.52 0.49 16.10
N PRO A 196 20.96 -0.58 16.68
CA PRO A 196 19.86 -1.35 16.07
C PRO A 196 18.57 -0.52 15.91
N ASP A 197 18.45 0.58 16.65
CA ASP A 197 17.29 1.47 16.65
C ASP A 197 17.31 2.49 15.49
N ALA A 198 18.45 2.63 14.77
CA ALA A 198 18.55 3.50 13.60
C ALA A 198 17.49 3.18 12.53
N LYS A 199 17.07 1.91 12.45
CA LYS A 199 16.03 1.43 11.53
C LYS A 199 14.69 2.17 11.65
N TYR A 200 14.39 2.79 12.80
CA TYR A 200 13.14 3.53 13.00
C TYR A 200 13.05 4.83 12.21
N TRP A 201 14.18 5.25 11.60
CA TRP A 201 14.27 6.39 10.68
C TRP A 201 14.58 5.97 9.24
N ASP A 202 14.70 4.67 8.96
CA ASP A 202 14.85 4.20 7.59
C ASP A 202 13.56 4.47 6.81
N VAL A 203 13.72 5.00 5.60
CA VAL A 203 12.62 5.16 4.65
C VAL A 203 12.85 4.19 3.51
N ASN A 204 12.08 3.11 3.54
CA ASN A 204 12.06 2.11 2.49
C ASN A 204 11.18 2.59 1.33
N GLY A 205 11.46 2.06 0.14
CA GLY A 205 10.69 2.35 -1.04
C GLY A 205 10.92 1.37 -2.17
N ILE A 206 10.17 1.54 -3.23
CA ILE A 206 10.26 0.73 -4.44
C ILE A 206 10.36 1.62 -5.68
N LEU A 207 11.12 1.15 -6.66
CA LEU A 207 11.17 1.68 -8.00
C LEU A 207 10.34 0.79 -8.92
N LEU A 208 9.35 1.39 -9.58
CA LEU A 208 8.43 0.73 -10.48
C LEU A 208 8.58 1.25 -11.90
N GLN A 209 8.27 0.41 -12.88
CA GLN A 209 8.09 0.82 -14.27
C GLN A 209 7.05 1.93 -14.34
N TYR A 210 7.41 3.04 -14.99
CA TYR A 210 6.44 4.07 -15.33
C TYR A 210 5.54 3.61 -16.48
N ILE A 211 4.22 3.64 -16.26
CA ILE A 211 3.22 3.36 -17.29
C ILE A 211 2.62 4.69 -17.78
N PRO A 212 2.92 5.14 -19.01
CA PRO A 212 2.34 6.36 -19.54
C PRO A 212 0.86 6.11 -19.88
N GLY A 213 -0.06 6.70 -19.15
CA GLY A 213 -1.48 6.42 -19.35
C GLY A 213 -2.40 7.32 -18.53
N ILE A 214 -3.67 6.95 -18.52
CA ILE A 214 -4.70 7.56 -17.68
C ILE A 214 -5.24 6.53 -16.70
N ASN A 215 -5.62 6.93 -15.49
CA ASN A 215 -6.36 6.04 -14.60
C ASN A 215 -7.71 5.70 -15.22
N LEU A 216 -8.15 4.45 -15.10
CA LEU A 216 -9.41 3.95 -15.66
C LEU A 216 -10.60 4.77 -15.13
N ILE A 217 -10.55 5.21 -13.87
CA ILE A 217 -11.57 6.08 -13.28
C ILE A 217 -11.75 7.42 -14.00
N ASN A 218 -10.73 7.86 -14.74
CA ASN A 218 -10.71 9.12 -15.49
C ASN A 218 -11.00 8.92 -16.99
N LEU A 219 -11.55 7.76 -17.39
CA LEU A 219 -11.93 7.51 -18.78
C LEU A 219 -12.76 8.68 -19.37
N ASP A 220 -12.28 9.18 -20.50
CA ASP A 220 -12.88 10.29 -21.21
C ASP A 220 -12.77 10.11 -22.72
N SER A 221 -13.67 10.75 -23.46
CA SER A 221 -13.83 10.56 -24.90
C SER A 221 -12.78 11.30 -25.73
N SER A 222 -11.98 12.18 -25.12
CA SER A 222 -10.86 12.84 -25.77
C SER A 222 -9.60 11.98 -25.77
N SER A 223 -9.46 11.10 -24.77
CA SER A 223 -8.32 10.18 -24.64
C SER A 223 -8.58 8.81 -25.29
N ILE A 224 -9.81 8.28 -25.19
CA ILE A 224 -10.16 6.92 -25.60
C ILE A 224 -11.53 6.94 -26.30
N ASP A 225 -11.67 6.25 -27.44
CA ASP A 225 -12.98 6.09 -28.10
C ASP A 225 -13.98 5.40 -27.15
N VAL A 226 -15.19 5.97 -27.05
CA VAL A 226 -16.29 5.46 -26.23
C VAL A 226 -16.60 3.99 -26.50
N LYS A 227 -16.38 3.52 -27.73
CA LYS A 227 -16.57 2.11 -28.12
C LYS A 227 -15.61 1.15 -27.41
N GLU A 228 -14.44 1.64 -27.00
CA GLU A 228 -13.42 0.84 -26.32
C GLU A 228 -13.65 0.77 -24.80
N TRP A 229 -14.48 1.67 -24.23
CA TRP A 229 -14.69 1.70 -22.78
C TRP A 229 -15.23 0.38 -22.20
N PRO A 230 -16.25 -0.28 -22.79
CA PRO A 230 -16.71 -1.57 -22.29
C PRO A 230 -15.59 -2.63 -22.30
N ILE A 231 -14.75 -2.61 -23.34
CA ILE A 231 -13.66 -3.57 -23.54
C ILE A 231 -12.57 -3.33 -22.47
N LEU A 232 -12.19 -2.09 -22.22
CA LEU A 232 -11.19 -1.74 -21.21
C LEU A 232 -11.67 -2.06 -19.79
N VAL A 233 -12.92 -1.74 -19.46
CA VAL A 233 -13.50 -2.07 -18.15
C VAL A 233 -13.57 -3.60 -17.99
N GLN A 234 -14.03 -4.34 -19.01
CA GLN A 234 -14.06 -5.80 -18.95
C GLN A 234 -12.65 -6.40 -18.75
N ARG A 235 -11.66 -5.96 -19.53
CA ARG A 235 -10.27 -6.42 -19.37
C ARG A 235 -9.70 -6.13 -17.99
N SER A 236 -10.13 -5.04 -17.34
CA SER A 236 -9.69 -4.69 -15.99
C SER A 236 -10.32 -5.61 -14.93
N VAL A 237 -11.60 -5.94 -15.10
CA VAL A 237 -12.32 -6.93 -14.27
C VAL A 237 -11.67 -8.31 -14.39
N ASP A 238 -11.42 -8.76 -15.62
CA ASP A 238 -10.77 -10.04 -15.90
C ASP A 238 -9.35 -10.08 -15.33
N LEU A 239 -8.61 -8.97 -15.41
CA LEU A 239 -7.27 -8.87 -14.87
C LEU A 239 -7.24 -8.95 -13.33
N VAL A 240 -8.13 -8.26 -12.63
CA VAL A 240 -8.18 -8.38 -11.17
C VAL A 240 -8.57 -9.78 -10.74
N HIS A 241 -9.52 -10.41 -11.43
CA HIS A 241 -9.82 -11.81 -11.18
C HIS A 241 -8.60 -12.70 -11.40
N LYS A 242 -7.83 -12.45 -12.47
CA LYS A 242 -6.57 -13.16 -12.71
C LYS A 242 -5.57 -12.94 -11.57
N ILE A 243 -5.43 -11.73 -11.04
CA ILE A 243 -4.60 -11.46 -9.85
C ILE A 243 -5.09 -12.26 -8.64
N ASN A 244 -6.41 -12.39 -8.45
CA ASN A 244 -6.96 -13.26 -7.41
C ASN A 244 -6.61 -14.74 -7.64
N GLU A 245 -6.52 -15.23 -8.87
CA GLU A 245 -6.04 -16.60 -9.12
C GLU A 245 -4.56 -16.81 -8.72
N TYR A 246 -3.75 -15.74 -8.65
CA TYR A 246 -2.37 -15.79 -8.12
C TYR A 246 -2.31 -15.77 -6.59
N GLY A 247 -3.44 -15.83 -5.89
CA GLY A 247 -3.49 -15.82 -4.43
C GLY A 247 -3.36 -14.44 -3.81
N VAL A 248 -3.61 -13.36 -4.56
CA VAL A 248 -3.55 -11.97 -4.10
C VAL A 248 -4.94 -11.34 -4.14
N VAL A 249 -5.44 -10.86 -2.99
CA VAL A 249 -6.67 -10.06 -2.89
C VAL A 249 -6.31 -8.63 -2.53
N MET A 250 -6.68 -7.66 -3.37
CA MET A 250 -6.39 -6.25 -3.10
C MET A 250 -7.43 -5.67 -2.16
N MET A 251 -7.05 -5.17 -0.98
CA MET A 251 -8.02 -4.51 -0.09
C MET A 251 -8.49 -3.18 -0.69
N ASP A 252 -7.58 -2.44 -1.33
CA ASP A 252 -7.90 -1.21 -2.05
C ASP A 252 -8.09 -1.45 -3.56
N CYS A 253 -8.91 -2.45 -3.92
CA CYS A 253 -9.26 -2.66 -5.32
C CYS A 253 -10.16 -1.53 -5.82
N SER A 254 -9.70 -0.78 -6.81
CA SER A 254 -10.46 0.35 -7.34
C SER A 254 -10.02 0.72 -8.75
N ALA A 255 -10.94 1.28 -9.54
CA ALA A 255 -10.63 1.79 -10.88
C ALA A 255 -9.60 2.94 -10.88
N ARG A 256 -9.33 3.57 -9.73
CA ARG A 256 -8.22 4.53 -9.60
C ARG A 256 -6.85 3.82 -9.61
N ASN A 257 -6.79 2.58 -9.17
CA ASN A 257 -5.59 1.73 -9.14
C ASN A 257 -5.42 0.91 -10.42
N VAL A 258 -6.04 1.35 -11.53
CA VAL A 258 -5.84 0.79 -12.86
C VAL A 258 -5.43 1.90 -13.83
N ILE A 259 -4.29 1.75 -14.48
CA ILE A 259 -3.81 2.64 -15.55
C ILE A 259 -4.08 1.99 -16.89
N VAL A 260 -4.73 2.72 -17.81
CA VAL A 260 -4.81 2.32 -19.22
C VAL A 260 -3.58 2.88 -19.94
N ASP A 261 -2.68 1.99 -20.34
CA ASP A 261 -1.45 2.37 -21.06
C ASP A 261 -1.79 3.04 -22.39
N LYS A 262 -1.17 4.19 -22.64
CA LYS A 262 -1.43 5.01 -23.83
C LYS A 262 -1.06 4.28 -25.12
N GLN A 263 0.01 3.49 -25.12
CA GLN A 263 0.52 2.86 -26.33
C GLN A 263 -0.22 1.56 -26.67
N SER A 264 -0.30 0.65 -25.72
CA SER A 264 -0.89 -0.69 -25.91
C SER A 264 -2.39 -0.73 -25.66
N GLN A 265 -2.96 0.31 -25.04
CA GLN A 265 -4.37 0.36 -24.64
C GLN A 265 -4.75 -0.86 -23.77
N GLN A 266 -3.81 -1.31 -22.94
CA GLN A 266 -3.99 -2.39 -21.99
C GLN A 266 -4.10 -1.82 -20.57
N PRO A 267 -4.95 -2.41 -19.72
CA PRO A 267 -4.99 -2.05 -18.31
C PRO A 267 -3.76 -2.62 -17.58
N PHE A 268 -3.23 -1.80 -16.68
CA PHE A 268 -2.22 -2.15 -15.69
C PHE A 268 -2.78 -1.91 -14.30
N VAL A 269 -2.80 -2.96 -13.46
CA VAL A 269 -3.16 -2.81 -12.04
C VAL A 269 -1.94 -2.38 -11.25
N ILE A 270 -2.12 -1.39 -10.38
CA ILE A 270 -1.07 -0.79 -9.56
C ILE A 270 -1.50 -0.78 -8.08
N ASP A 271 -0.56 -0.37 -7.23
CA ASP A 271 -0.77 -0.13 -5.79
C ASP A 271 -1.18 -1.38 -5.02
N PHE A 272 -0.18 -2.20 -4.66
CA PHE A 272 -0.37 -3.46 -3.93
C PHE A 272 0.03 -3.37 -2.46
N ALA A 273 0.14 -2.15 -1.90
CA ALA A 273 0.51 -1.92 -0.51
C ALA A 273 -0.44 -2.53 0.51
N GLN A 274 -1.67 -2.85 0.09
CA GLN A 274 -2.72 -3.40 0.94
C GLN A 274 -3.34 -4.62 0.26
N CYS A 275 -2.77 -5.79 0.53
CA CYS A 275 -3.23 -7.07 -0.01
C CYS A 275 -3.35 -8.14 1.08
N TRP A 276 -4.27 -9.07 0.87
CA TRP A 276 -4.26 -10.37 1.54
C TRP A 276 -3.65 -11.43 0.62
N PHE A 277 -2.91 -12.35 1.23
CA PHE A 277 -2.24 -13.43 0.53
C PHE A 277 -2.82 -14.77 0.95
N LYS A 278 -3.18 -15.60 -0.02
CA LYS A 278 -3.80 -16.91 0.20
C LYS A 278 -3.04 -17.77 1.20
N HIS A 279 -1.71 -17.80 1.11
CA HIS A 279 -0.88 -18.65 1.97
C HIS A 279 -0.63 -18.09 3.38
N GLU A 280 -1.08 -16.87 3.68
CA GLU A 280 -1.02 -16.27 5.02
C GLU A 280 -2.38 -16.24 5.72
N MET A 281 -3.45 -16.60 5.01
CA MET A 281 -4.75 -16.73 5.63
C MET A 281 -4.69 -17.86 6.65
N LYS A 282 -4.83 -17.50 7.92
CA LYS A 282 -5.07 -18.46 8.99
C LYS A 282 -6.51 -18.93 8.87
N MET A 283 -6.74 -20.22 9.09
CA MET A 283 -8.10 -20.70 9.30
C MET A 283 -8.65 -19.96 10.51
N TRP A 284 -9.86 -19.41 10.39
CA TRP A 284 -10.59 -18.92 11.54
C TRP A 284 -10.95 -20.14 12.39
N GLU A 285 -10.20 -20.38 13.46
CA GLU A 285 -10.67 -21.25 14.54
C GLU A 285 -11.70 -20.43 15.32
N PRO A 286 -13.00 -20.79 15.30
CA PRO A 286 -13.94 -20.17 16.23
C PRO A 286 -13.38 -20.40 17.63
N GLY A 287 -13.17 -19.31 18.36
CA GLY A 287 -12.61 -19.38 19.70
C GLY A 287 -13.47 -20.29 20.56
N ASN A 288 -12.83 -21.24 21.25
CA ASN A 288 -13.41 -21.92 22.39
C ASN A 288 -13.72 -20.87 23.47
N GLU A 289 -14.85 -20.17 23.33
CA GLU A 289 -15.58 -19.62 24.47
C GLU A 289 -16.15 -20.81 25.22
N GLN A 290 -15.32 -21.32 26.12
CA GLN A 290 -15.73 -22.28 27.12
C GLN A 290 -16.58 -21.52 28.14
N ASP A 291 -17.89 -21.69 28.05
CA ASP A 291 -18.82 -21.66 29.19
C ASP A 291 -20.08 -22.48 28.84
N ASP A 292 -20.04 -23.72 29.36
CA ASP A 292 -21.09 -24.52 29.99
C ASP A 292 -22.27 -25.15 29.22
N GLU A 293 -22.18 -26.49 29.27
CA GLU A 293 -23.24 -27.50 29.48
C GLU A 293 -24.08 -27.99 28.28
N ASP A 294 -23.86 -29.27 27.99
CA ASP A 294 -24.72 -30.25 27.34
C ASP A 294 -25.09 -30.01 25.87
N ASP A 295 -24.33 -30.63 24.95
CA ASP A 295 -24.91 -31.55 23.97
C ASP A 295 -23.80 -32.44 23.38
N GLU A 296 -23.92 -33.76 23.58
CA GLU A 296 -23.17 -34.79 22.86
C GLU A 296 -23.72 -34.87 21.42
N ASP A 297 -23.29 -33.96 20.55
CA ASP A 297 -23.40 -34.15 19.11
C ASP A 297 -21.99 -34.11 18.49
N GLU A 298 -21.68 -35.14 17.72
CA GLU A 298 -20.42 -35.35 17.01
C GLU A 298 -20.19 -34.21 16.01
N ASP A 299 -19.55 -33.12 16.42
CA ASP A 299 -19.06 -32.12 15.47
C ASP A 299 -17.86 -32.69 14.71
N GLU A 300 -18.12 -33.22 13.52
CA GLU A 300 -17.15 -33.28 12.44
C GLU A 300 -16.51 -31.89 12.33
N SER A 301 -15.27 -31.77 12.82
CA SER A 301 -14.43 -30.61 12.55
C SER A 301 -14.21 -30.56 11.04
N SER A 302 -15.13 -29.91 10.32
CA SER A 302 -14.96 -29.62 8.91
C SER A 302 -13.72 -28.74 8.82
N GLU A 303 -12.60 -29.33 8.40
CA GLU A 303 -11.40 -28.59 8.03
C GLU A 303 -11.84 -27.58 6.96
N ILE A 304 -12.00 -26.31 7.35
CA ILE A 304 -12.35 -25.25 6.43
C ILE A 304 -11.25 -25.21 5.37
N ASP A 305 -11.58 -25.56 4.12
CA ASP A 305 -10.62 -25.53 3.02
C ASP A 305 -10.08 -24.10 2.89
N LEU A 306 -8.76 -23.93 3.02
CA LEU A 306 -8.07 -22.65 2.82
C LEU A 306 -8.40 -22.02 1.45
N GLU A 307 -8.71 -22.86 0.45
CA GLU A 307 -9.23 -22.41 -0.84
C GLU A 307 -10.59 -21.69 -0.68
N ASP A 308 -11.50 -22.27 0.10
CA ASP A 308 -12.85 -21.76 0.27
C ASP A 308 -12.87 -20.46 1.09
N GLU A 309 -12.06 -20.36 2.15
CA GLU A 309 -11.88 -19.10 2.91
C GLU A 309 -11.24 -18.02 2.02
N TYR A 310 -10.25 -18.38 1.21
CA TYR A 310 -9.64 -17.44 0.27
C TYR A 310 -10.66 -16.88 -0.72
N TRP A 311 -11.44 -17.74 -1.38
CA TRP A 311 -12.48 -17.27 -2.30
C TRP A 311 -13.62 -16.58 -1.58
N TYR A 312 -13.89 -16.90 -0.31
CA TYR A 312 -14.81 -16.13 0.52
C TYR A 312 -14.33 -14.69 0.68
N ARG A 313 -13.03 -14.46 0.91
CA ARG A 313 -12.44 -13.12 0.96
C ARG A 313 -12.50 -12.37 -0.37
N VAL A 314 -12.24 -13.07 -1.49
CA VAL A 314 -12.42 -12.49 -2.84
C VAL A 314 -13.87 -12.04 -3.05
N ARG A 315 -14.84 -12.85 -2.60
CA ARG A 315 -16.28 -12.54 -2.69
C ARG A 315 -16.68 -11.39 -1.78
N SER A 316 -16.23 -11.38 -0.53
CA SER A 316 -16.63 -10.36 0.46
C SER A 316 -16.07 -8.99 0.14
N THR A 317 -14.90 -8.93 -0.50
CA THR A 317 -14.29 -7.68 -1.01
C THR A 317 -14.78 -7.29 -2.41
N ASP A 318 -15.49 -8.19 -3.10
CA ASP A 318 -15.96 -8.04 -4.48
C ASP A 318 -14.90 -7.41 -5.40
N ASN A 319 -13.67 -7.95 -5.38
CA ASN A 319 -12.51 -7.34 -6.06
C ASN A 319 -12.78 -6.99 -7.53
N PRO A 320 -13.28 -7.91 -8.37
CA PRO A 320 -13.64 -7.59 -9.75
C PRO A 320 -14.82 -6.59 -9.84
N GLY A 321 -15.80 -6.68 -8.95
CA GLY A 321 -16.93 -5.75 -8.87
C GLY A 321 -16.55 -4.33 -8.47
N ALA A 322 -15.54 -4.16 -7.60
CA ALA A 322 -15.02 -2.86 -7.18
C ALA A 322 -14.50 -2.02 -8.36
N ILE A 323 -14.13 -2.66 -9.47
CA ILE A 323 -13.86 -2.00 -10.75
C ILE A 323 -15.14 -1.95 -11.60
N GLY A 324 -15.70 -3.11 -11.95
CA GLY A 324 -16.72 -3.21 -12.98
C GLY A 324 -18.02 -2.49 -12.60
N CYS A 325 -18.51 -2.66 -11.37
CA CYS A 325 -19.72 -2.02 -10.88
C CYS A 325 -19.54 -0.50 -10.77
N VAL A 326 -18.42 -0.06 -10.21
CA VAL A 326 -18.09 1.37 -10.06
C VAL A 326 -18.00 2.06 -11.42
N MET A 327 -17.24 1.48 -12.36
CA MET A 327 -17.08 2.06 -13.69
C MET A 327 -18.40 2.06 -14.48
N ARG A 328 -19.19 0.98 -14.42
CA ARG A 328 -20.50 0.91 -15.04
C ARG A 328 -21.44 2.02 -14.53
N MET A 329 -21.52 2.21 -13.21
CA MET A 329 -22.35 3.26 -12.60
C MET A 329 -21.85 4.65 -12.97
N ARG A 330 -20.54 4.87 -12.89
CA ARG A 330 -19.92 6.17 -13.17
C ARG A 330 -20.11 6.59 -14.62
N ILE A 331 -19.77 5.72 -15.56
CA ILE A 331 -19.90 5.99 -17.01
C ILE A 331 -21.37 6.26 -17.36
N GLN A 332 -22.31 5.49 -16.79
CA GLN A 332 -23.73 5.75 -16.98
C GLN A 332 -24.15 7.14 -16.46
N ARG A 333 -23.75 7.48 -15.23
CA ARG A 333 -24.14 8.72 -14.55
C ARG A 333 -23.54 9.95 -15.20
N GLU A 334 -22.25 9.92 -15.51
CA GLU A 334 -21.47 11.10 -15.91
C GLU A 334 -21.43 11.27 -17.43
N LYS A 335 -21.55 10.18 -18.19
CA LYS A 335 -21.39 10.20 -19.65
C LYS A 335 -22.63 9.72 -20.40
N GLY A 336 -23.64 9.19 -19.70
CA GLY A 336 -24.89 8.70 -20.31
C GLY A 336 -24.74 7.40 -21.10
N VAL A 337 -23.60 6.71 -20.99
CA VAL A 337 -23.28 5.50 -21.76
C VAL A 337 -23.57 4.25 -20.95
N LYS A 338 -24.43 3.36 -21.46
CA LYS A 338 -24.68 2.04 -20.87
C LYS A 338 -23.64 1.04 -21.34
N ILE A 339 -22.84 0.53 -20.41
CA ILE A 339 -21.91 -0.57 -20.68
C ILE A 339 -22.40 -1.86 -20.02
N LYS A 340 -22.16 -3.00 -20.68
CA LYS A 340 -22.42 -4.33 -20.13
C LYS A 340 -21.09 -4.96 -19.74
N ILE A 341 -21.00 -5.43 -18.50
CA ILE A 341 -19.82 -6.09 -17.92
C ILE A 341 -20.26 -7.47 -17.47
N GLN A 342 -19.45 -8.47 -17.80
CA GLN A 342 -19.58 -9.84 -17.32
C GLN A 342 -18.66 -9.99 -16.12
N PHE A 343 -19.19 -10.48 -15.01
CA PHE A 343 -18.40 -10.75 -13.82
C PHE A 343 -18.02 -12.23 -13.80
N PRO A 344 -16.80 -12.57 -13.35
CA PRO A 344 -16.40 -13.95 -13.16
C PRO A 344 -17.38 -14.66 -12.22
N ASP A 345 -17.64 -15.94 -12.48
CA ASP A 345 -18.39 -16.76 -11.54
C ASP A 345 -17.48 -17.13 -10.36
N ILE A 346 -17.47 -16.24 -9.37
CA ILE A 346 -16.79 -16.47 -8.09
C ILE A 346 -17.63 -17.33 -7.12
N TYR A 347 -18.79 -17.81 -7.57
CA TYR A 347 -19.75 -18.64 -6.83
C TYR A 347 -19.78 -20.10 -7.31
N GLY A 348 -18.87 -20.48 -8.23
CA GLY A 348 -18.88 -21.77 -8.95
C GLY A 348 -18.47 -23.03 -8.15
N ARG A 349 -18.28 -22.95 -6.83
CA ARG A 349 -18.35 -24.14 -5.96
C ARG A 349 -19.68 -24.10 -5.24
N SER A 350 -20.63 -24.89 -5.73
CA SER A 350 -21.72 -25.37 -4.87
C SER A 350 -21.07 -25.97 -3.63
N MET A 351 -21.49 -25.52 -2.44
CA MET A 351 -21.41 -26.38 -1.27
C MET A 351 -22.33 -27.57 -1.58
N GLU A 352 -21.76 -28.64 -2.15
CA GLU A 352 -22.40 -29.97 -2.12
C GLU A 352 -22.18 -30.60 -0.75
#